data_AF-W2QBV9-F1
#
_entry.id   AF-W2QBV9-F1
#
_cell.length_a   1.000
_cell.length_b   1.000
_cell.length_c   1.000
_cell.angle_alpha   90.00
_cell.angle_beta   90.00
_cell.angle_gamma   90.00
#
_symmetry.space_group_name_H-M   'P 1'
#
loop_
_entity.id
_entity.type
_entity.pdbx_description
1 polymer ?
#
loop_
_entity_poly.entity_id
_entity_poly.type
_entity_poly.pdbx_seq_one_letter_code
_entity_poly.pdbx_strand_id
1 'polypeptide(L)'
;MTNVNWSQLEKKVAEIKRNTVSARSRAVYQNSYGRFVAWVVLHKPQLLTPAFAQRLGDVSDLSIKQLRKTHLNLDEANPPLQFDVLQSDVFEAWLLTLEKRDGSTLCFSALNTHRAGLFNLYRDYGCEMSAAMEKDLRQYFKGIKWEMATAAA
;
A
#
# COMPACT_ATOMS: atom_id res chain seq x y z
N MET A 1 -12.28 -12.06 -44.81
CA MET A 1 -12.04 -11.25 -43.60
C MET A 1 -12.12 -12.20 -42.41
N THR A 2 -11.00 -12.43 -41.73
CA THR A 2 -10.96 -13.29 -40.53
C THR A 2 -11.85 -12.68 -39.46
N ASN A 3 -12.85 -13.43 -39.01
CA ASN A 3 -13.79 -13.01 -37.99
C ASN A 3 -13.01 -12.89 -36.66
N VAL A 4 -12.66 -11.65 -36.28
CA VAL A 4 -11.87 -11.40 -35.07
C VAL A 4 -12.76 -11.63 -33.86
N ASN A 5 -12.37 -12.56 -33.00
CA ASN A 5 -13.09 -12.82 -31.75
C ASN A 5 -12.71 -11.78 -30.69
N TRP A 6 -13.42 -10.66 -30.69
CA TRP A 6 -13.22 -9.55 -29.75
C TRP A 6 -13.32 -9.96 -28.29
N SER A 7 -14.23 -10.86 -27.93
CA SER A 7 -14.39 -11.34 -26.54
C SER A 7 -13.14 -12.06 -26.02
N GLN A 8 -12.43 -12.79 -26.89
CA GLN A 8 -11.18 -13.46 -26.54
C GLN A 8 -10.05 -12.45 -26.35
N LEU A 9 -10.01 -11.40 -27.17
CA LEU A 9 -9.03 -10.33 -27.05
C LEU A 9 -9.24 -9.52 -25.76
N GLU A 10 -10.48 -9.18 -25.41
CA GLU A 10 -10.82 -8.49 -24.17
C GLU A 10 -10.41 -9.29 -22.93
N LYS A 11 -10.70 -10.60 -22.92
CA LYS A 11 -10.24 -11.51 -21.85
C LYS A 11 -8.72 -11.49 -21.73
N LYS A 12 -8.00 -11.60 -22.85
CA LYS A 12 -6.53 -11.59 -22.86
C LYS A 12 -5.95 -10.24 -22.41
N VAL A 13 -6.58 -9.12 -22.78
CA VAL A 13 -6.21 -7.79 -22.28
C VAL A 13 -6.40 -7.71 -20.77
N ALA A 14 -7.51 -8.22 -20.24
CA ALA A 14 -7.76 -8.26 -18.80
C ALA A 14 -6.76 -9.15 -18.06
N GLU A 15 -6.42 -10.33 -18.60
CA GLU A 15 -5.39 -11.22 -18.05
C GLU A 15 -4.00 -10.57 -18.04
N ILE A 16 -3.60 -9.92 -19.13
CA ILE A 16 -2.32 -9.20 -19.21
C ILE A 16 -2.27 -8.09 -18.16
N LYS A 17 -3.34 -7.29 -18.04
CA LYS A 17 -3.43 -6.24 -17.02
C LYS A 17 -3.32 -6.80 -15.59
N ARG A 18 -3.89 -7.99 -15.34
CA ARG A 18 -3.79 -8.70 -14.05
C ARG A 18 -2.42 -9.36 -13.80
N ASN A 19 -1.68 -9.72 -14.86
CA ASN A 19 -0.40 -10.43 -14.77
C ASN A 19 0.83 -9.49 -14.76
N THR A 20 0.67 -8.31 -14.19
CA THR A 20 1.73 -7.29 -14.12
C THR A 20 2.69 -7.49 -12.95
N VAL A 21 2.33 -8.31 -11.95
CA VAL A 21 3.13 -8.56 -10.75
C VAL A 21 3.12 -10.06 -10.43
N SER A 22 4.32 -10.63 -10.24
CA SER A 22 4.47 -12.04 -9.86
C SER A 22 3.77 -12.35 -8.55
N ALA A 23 3.32 -13.60 -8.36
CA ALA A 23 2.68 -14.02 -7.10
C ALA A 23 3.56 -13.75 -5.86
N ARG A 24 4.89 -13.95 -5.99
CA ARG A 24 5.85 -13.67 -4.91
C ARG A 24 5.89 -12.19 -4.57
N SER A 25 6.00 -11.32 -5.58
CA SER A 25 6.00 -9.87 -5.38
C SER A 25 4.67 -9.37 -4.83
N ARG A 26 3.54 -9.94 -5.29
CA ARG A 26 2.20 -9.62 -4.78
C ARG A 26 2.10 -9.91 -3.29
N ALA A 27 2.54 -11.08 -2.83
CA ALA A 27 2.55 -11.40 -1.41
C ALA A 27 3.41 -10.42 -0.58
N VAL A 28 4.55 -9.97 -1.10
CA VAL A 28 5.40 -8.97 -0.45
C VAL A 28 4.68 -7.61 -0.34
N TYR A 29 4.03 -7.16 -1.42
CA TYR A 29 3.29 -5.90 -1.43
C TYR A 29 2.07 -5.93 -0.53
N GLN A 30 1.29 -7.01 -0.55
CA GLN A 30 0.19 -7.25 0.38
C GLN A 30 0.66 -7.25 1.84
N ASN A 31 1.80 -7.87 2.12
CA ASN A 31 2.39 -7.83 3.45
C ASN A 31 2.73 -6.40 3.87
N SER A 32 3.30 -5.62 2.95
CA SER A 32 3.65 -4.23 3.17
C SER A 32 2.42 -3.35 3.41
N TYR A 33 1.49 -3.28 2.46
CA TYR A 33 0.34 -2.39 2.62
C TYR A 33 -0.60 -2.86 3.72
N GLY A 34 -0.65 -4.16 4.03
CA GLY A 34 -1.37 -4.64 5.22
C GLY A 34 -0.79 -4.09 6.53
N ARG A 35 0.53 -3.85 6.61
CA ARG A 35 1.15 -3.16 7.76
C ARG A 35 0.75 -1.69 7.79
N PHE A 36 0.75 -1.04 6.63
CA PHE A 36 0.32 0.35 6.52
C PHE A 36 -1.15 0.51 6.95
N VAL A 37 -2.07 -0.30 6.43
CA VAL A 37 -3.49 -0.26 6.79
C VAL A 37 -3.68 -0.53 8.29
N ALA A 38 -3.01 -1.53 8.87
CA ALA A 38 -3.08 -1.78 10.31
C ALA A 38 -2.55 -0.60 11.14
N TRP A 39 -1.54 0.12 10.64
CA TRP A 39 -1.06 1.33 11.29
C TRP A 39 -2.08 2.47 11.20
N VAL A 40 -2.72 2.66 10.03
CA VAL A 40 -3.79 3.66 9.83
C VAL A 40 -4.98 3.37 10.75
N VAL A 41 -5.38 2.10 10.89
CA VAL A 41 -6.44 1.69 11.82
C VAL A 41 -6.20 2.22 13.24
N LEU A 42 -4.97 2.11 13.74
CA LEU A 42 -4.65 2.46 15.12
C LEU A 42 -4.39 3.96 15.32
N HIS A 43 -3.84 4.65 14.31
CA HIS A 43 -3.32 6.02 14.49
C HIS A 43 -4.10 7.09 13.72
N LYS A 44 -4.83 6.70 12.67
CA LYS A 44 -5.56 7.59 11.77
C LYS A 44 -6.92 7.00 11.35
N PRO A 45 -7.78 6.57 12.31
CA PRO A 45 -9.03 5.86 12.00
C PRO A 45 -10.01 6.68 11.13
N GLN A 46 -9.88 8.01 11.11
CA GLN A 46 -10.67 8.90 10.25
C GLN A 46 -10.44 8.67 8.75
N LEU A 47 -9.35 7.99 8.37
CA LEU A 47 -9.03 7.65 6.97
C LEU A 47 -9.63 6.30 6.53
N LEU A 48 -10.25 5.55 7.45
CA LEU A 48 -10.92 4.30 7.12
C LEU A 48 -12.22 4.59 6.38
N THR A 49 -12.61 3.73 5.45
CA THR A 49 -13.97 3.81 4.91
C THR A 49 -14.99 3.47 6.01
N PRO A 50 -16.18 4.09 6.03
CA PRO A 50 -17.19 3.80 7.06
C PRO A 50 -17.56 2.31 7.13
N ALA A 51 -17.68 1.65 5.98
CA ALA A 51 -17.98 0.21 5.90
C ALA A 51 -16.86 -0.64 6.52
N PHE A 52 -15.59 -0.29 6.26
CA PHE A 52 -14.46 -1.00 6.85
C PHE A 52 -14.38 -0.78 8.36
N ALA A 53 -14.52 0.47 8.81
CA ALA A 53 -14.51 0.82 10.24
C ALA A 53 -15.62 0.11 11.02
N GLN A 54 -16.84 0.09 10.48
CA GLN A 54 -17.98 -0.60 11.10
C GLN A 54 -17.73 -2.11 11.21
N ARG A 55 -17.17 -2.74 10.17
CA ARG A 55 -16.83 -4.16 10.19
C ARG A 55 -15.72 -4.48 11.19
N LEU A 56 -14.76 -3.57 11.34
CA LEU A 56 -13.61 -3.76 12.20
C LEU A 56 -13.99 -3.72 13.68
N GLY A 57 -14.96 -2.88 14.05
CA GLY A 57 -15.39 -2.68 15.43
C GLY A 57 -14.33 -1.98 16.28
N ASP A 58 -14.39 -2.17 17.60
CA ASP A 58 -13.36 -1.67 18.50
C ASP A 58 -12.13 -2.59 18.47
N VAL A 59 -10.99 -1.99 18.14
CA VAL A 59 -9.70 -2.65 17.99
C VAL A 59 -8.58 -1.93 18.74
N SER A 60 -8.95 -1.05 19.69
CA SER A 60 -8.01 -0.20 20.43
C SER A 60 -6.95 -1.01 21.18
N ASP A 61 -7.29 -2.23 21.61
CA ASP A 61 -6.39 -3.13 22.36
C ASP A 61 -5.55 -4.05 21.46
N LEU A 62 -5.70 -3.97 20.13
CA LEU A 62 -5.01 -4.86 19.21
C LEU A 62 -3.68 -4.31 18.72
N SER A 63 -2.64 -5.14 18.76
CA SER A 63 -1.37 -4.83 18.09
C SER A 63 -1.52 -4.89 16.56
N ILE A 64 -0.63 -4.17 15.85
CA ILE A 64 -0.50 -4.26 14.38
C ILE A 64 -0.39 -5.72 13.91
N LYS A 65 0.30 -6.58 14.66
CA LYS A 65 0.46 -8.00 14.32
C LYS A 65 -0.86 -8.77 14.42
N GLN A 66 -1.67 -8.50 15.44
CA GLN A 66 -2.99 -9.10 15.60
C GLN A 66 -3.94 -8.62 14.49
N LEU A 67 -4.00 -7.31 14.26
CA LEU A 67 -4.84 -6.73 13.21
C LEU A 67 -4.61 -7.40 11.84
N ARG A 68 -3.35 -7.49 11.43
CA ARG A 68 -2.97 -8.06 10.13
C ARG A 68 -3.32 -9.54 9.97
N LYS A 69 -3.31 -10.31 11.05
CA LYS A 69 -3.54 -11.76 10.98
C LYS A 69 -5.03 -12.11 10.98
N THR A 70 -5.84 -11.35 11.70
CA THR A 70 -7.20 -11.80 12.03
C THR A 70 -8.30 -10.80 11.72
N HIS A 71 -8.01 -9.52 11.48
CA HIS A 71 -9.05 -8.48 11.46
C HIS A 71 -9.12 -7.69 10.15
N LEU A 72 -7.99 -7.48 9.46
CA LEU A 72 -8.01 -6.64 8.26
C LEU A 72 -8.92 -7.23 7.17
N ASN A 73 -8.92 -8.55 6.95
CA ASN A 73 -9.66 -9.25 5.89
C ASN A 73 -9.81 -8.38 4.64
N LEU A 74 -8.67 -8.07 4.00
CA LEU A 74 -8.59 -7.15 2.88
C LEU A 74 -9.23 -7.82 1.66
N ASP A 75 -10.46 -7.43 1.38
CA ASP A 75 -11.26 -7.86 0.24
C ASP A 75 -11.18 -6.80 -0.85
N GLU A 76 -10.93 -7.20 -2.10
CA GLU A 76 -10.81 -6.32 -3.27
C GLU A 76 -12.08 -5.49 -3.50
N ALA A 77 -13.25 -6.01 -3.14
CA ALA A 77 -14.52 -5.31 -3.31
C ALA A 77 -14.79 -4.23 -2.25
N ASN A 78 -14.05 -4.25 -1.13
CA ASN A 78 -14.31 -3.41 0.03
C ASN A 78 -13.05 -2.63 0.44
N PRO A 79 -12.84 -1.41 -0.11
CA PRO A 79 -11.66 -0.62 0.17
C PRO A 79 -11.52 -0.28 1.66
N PRO A 80 -10.33 -0.50 2.26
CA PRO A 80 -10.11 -0.24 3.68
C PRO A 80 -9.94 1.24 3.99
N LEU A 81 -9.47 2.02 3.01
CA LEU A 81 -9.10 3.42 3.15
C LEU A 81 -9.92 4.31 2.21
N GLN A 82 -10.15 5.55 2.62
CA GLN A 82 -10.66 6.61 1.77
C GLN A 82 -9.52 7.14 0.88
N PHE A 83 -9.36 6.58 -0.32
CA PHE A 83 -8.24 6.85 -1.21
C PHE A 83 -8.22 8.26 -1.82
N ASP A 84 -9.37 8.91 -1.86
CA ASP A 84 -9.61 10.27 -2.35
C ASP A 84 -9.07 11.33 -1.39
N VAL A 85 -9.12 11.07 -0.08
CA VAL A 85 -8.61 11.99 0.95
C VAL A 85 -7.23 11.60 1.48
N LEU A 86 -6.78 10.36 1.24
CA LEU A 86 -5.46 9.90 1.68
C LEU A 86 -4.32 10.71 1.03
N GLN A 87 -3.52 11.37 1.87
CA GLN A 87 -2.37 12.17 1.47
C GLN A 87 -1.05 11.40 1.63
N SER A 88 0.02 11.82 0.94
CA SER A 88 1.31 11.13 0.98
C SER A 88 1.97 11.21 2.37
N ASP A 89 1.79 12.31 3.08
CA ASP A 89 2.35 12.56 4.42
C ASP A 89 1.97 11.47 5.44
N VAL A 90 0.77 10.89 5.34
CA VAL A 90 0.32 9.78 6.17
C VAL A 90 1.20 8.55 5.95
N PHE A 91 1.50 8.25 4.68
CA PHE A 91 2.36 7.13 4.31
C PHE A 91 3.81 7.39 4.68
N GLU A 92 4.30 8.60 4.45
CA GLU A 92 5.65 9.05 4.80
C GLU A 92 5.87 8.98 6.32
N ALA A 93 4.91 9.46 7.11
CA ALA A 93 4.93 9.34 8.57
C ALA A 93 4.97 7.89 9.02
N TRP A 94 4.18 7.00 8.40
CA TRP A 94 4.24 5.58 8.69
C TRP A 94 5.62 4.98 8.40
N LEU A 95 6.26 5.34 7.28
CA LEU A 95 7.61 4.85 6.95
C LEU A 95 8.63 5.21 8.04
N LEU A 96 8.52 6.40 8.64
CA LEU A 96 9.40 6.84 9.73
C LEU A 96 9.20 6.04 11.03
N THR A 97 8.06 5.35 11.19
CA THR A 97 7.84 4.45 12.34
C THR A 97 8.43 3.06 12.15
N LEU A 98 8.99 2.75 10.97
CA LEU A 98 9.49 1.42 10.65
C LEU A 98 10.94 1.24 11.08
N GLU A 99 11.14 0.29 11.99
CA GLU A 99 12.46 -0.12 12.47
C GLU A 99 12.71 -1.60 12.24
N LYS A 100 14.00 -1.96 12.17
CA LYS A 100 14.45 -3.35 12.26
C LYS A 100 14.34 -3.84 13.71
N ARG A 101 14.57 -5.14 13.91
CA ARG A 101 14.56 -5.74 15.26
C ARG A 101 15.61 -5.15 16.20
N ASP A 102 16.70 -4.63 15.64
CA ASP A 102 17.79 -3.99 16.38
C ASP A 102 17.54 -2.48 16.62
N GLY A 103 16.36 -1.96 16.26
CA GLY A 103 16.03 -0.53 16.37
C GLY A 103 16.61 0.35 15.25
N SER A 104 17.41 -0.21 14.33
CA SER A 104 17.95 0.57 13.22
C SER A 104 16.89 0.84 12.15
N THR A 105 17.06 1.96 11.45
CA THR A 105 16.19 2.34 10.34
C THR A 105 16.31 1.36 9.17
N LEU A 106 15.23 1.28 8.37
CA LEU A 106 15.23 0.50 7.14
C LEU A 106 16.19 1.11 6.11
N CYS A 107 16.77 0.26 5.24
CA CYS A 107 17.56 0.73 4.11
C CYS A 107 16.65 1.23 2.96
N PHE A 108 17.23 1.99 2.02
CA PHE A 108 16.51 2.56 0.88
C PHE A 108 15.73 1.53 0.04
N SER A 109 16.29 0.33 -0.17
CA SER A 109 15.62 -0.74 -0.93
C SER A 109 14.39 -1.31 -0.20
N ALA A 110 14.46 -1.44 1.12
CA ALA A 110 13.31 -1.83 1.94
C ALA A 110 12.21 -0.77 1.89
N LEU A 111 12.55 0.52 2.00
CA LEU A 111 11.59 1.62 1.87
C LEU A 111 10.93 1.65 0.48
N ASN A 112 11.69 1.42 -0.59
CA ASN A 112 11.12 1.32 -1.94
C ASN A 112 10.17 0.13 -2.11
N THR A 113 10.40 -0.97 -1.40
CA THR A 113 9.46 -2.09 -1.37
C THR A 113 8.14 -1.67 -0.76
N HIS A 114 8.18 -0.86 0.30
CA HIS A 114 6.98 -0.30 0.90
C HIS A 114 6.25 0.66 -0.05
N ARG A 115 7.00 1.53 -0.73
CA ARG A 115 6.45 2.42 -1.78
C ARG A 115 5.73 1.64 -2.87
N ALA A 116 6.36 0.59 -3.40
CA ALA A 116 5.72 -0.29 -4.37
C ALA A 116 4.46 -0.96 -3.79
N GLY A 117 4.49 -1.31 -2.49
CA GLY A 117 3.33 -1.76 -1.75
C GLY A 117 2.16 -0.76 -1.79
N LEU A 118 2.41 0.53 -1.59
CA LEU A 118 1.38 1.57 -1.71
C LEU A 118 0.79 1.66 -3.11
N PHE A 119 1.61 1.66 -4.17
CA PHE A 119 1.09 1.65 -5.54
C PHE A 119 0.24 0.41 -5.84
N ASN A 120 0.65 -0.75 -5.29
CA ASN A 120 -0.13 -1.98 -5.42
C ASN A 120 -1.43 -1.91 -4.63
N LEU A 121 -1.46 -1.24 -3.46
CA LEU A 121 -2.71 -1.01 -2.72
C LEU A 121 -3.72 -0.26 -3.58
N TYR A 122 -3.35 0.89 -4.15
CA TYR A 122 -4.24 1.66 -5.03
C TYR A 122 -4.73 0.80 -6.21
N ARG A 123 -3.82 0.07 -6.84
CA ARG A 123 -4.14 -0.78 -7.98
C ARG A 123 -5.05 -1.96 -7.64
N ASP A 124 -4.82 -2.65 -6.53
CA ASP A 124 -5.61 -3.81 -6.10
C ASP A 124 -7.06 -3.39 -5.79
N TYR A 125 -7.28 -2.13 -5.41
CA TYR A 125 -8.60 -1.53 -5.19
C TYR A 125 -9.16 -0.75 -6.39
N GLY A 126 -8.47 -0.78 -7.55
CA GLY A 126 -8.91 -0.08 -8.76
C GLY A 126 -8.94 1.45 -8.62
N CYS A 127 -8.21 2.01 -7.65
CA CYS A 127 -8.11 3.44 -7.42
C CYS A 127 -6.87 4.02 -8.11
N GLU A 128 -6.97 5.26 -8.60
CA GLU A 128 -5.84 6.00 -9.14
C GLU A 128 -5.20 6.88 -8.06
N MET A 129 -3.87 6.87 -8.01
CA MET A 129 -3.12 7.80 -7.17
C MET A 129 -3.09 9.17 -7.85
N SER A 130 -3.36 10.24 -7.10
CA SER A 130 -3.34 11.58 -7.69
C SER A 130 -1.92 11.97 -8.13
N ALA A 131 -1.83 12.76 -9.22
CA ALA A 131 -0.54 13.23 -9.72
C ALA A 131 0.24 14.07 -8.69
N ALA A 132 -0.48 14.76 -7.79
CA ALA A 132 0.09 15.48 -6.66
C ALA A 132 0.75 14.52 -5.67
N MET A 133 0.01 13.51 -5.18
CA MET A 133 0.54 12.52 -4.25
C MET A 133 1.75 11.77 -4.83
N GLU A 134 1.70 11.40 -6.11
CA GLU A 134 2.84 10.77 -6.76
C GLU A 134 4.08 11.68 -6.81
N LYS A 135 3.88 12.98 -7.05
CA LYS A 135 4.96 13.97 -7.08
C LYS A 135 5.59 14.11 -5.70
N ASP A 136 4.78 14.17 -4.66
CA ASP A 136 5.24 14.31 -3.28
C ASP A 136 6.02 13.07 -2.84
N LEU A 137 5.51 11.87 -3.11
CA LEU A 137 6.23 10.62 -2.89
C LEU A 137 7.56 10.56 -3.66
N ARG A 138 7.60 11.07 -4.90
CA ARG A 138 8.87 11.16 -5.66
C ARG A 138 9.88 12.08 -4.97
N GLN A 139 9.44 13.24 -4.48
CA GLN A 139 10.30 14.19 -3.79
C GLN A 139 10.79 13.64 -2.45
N TYR A 140 9.90 13.06 -1.64
CA TYR A 140 10.23 12.44 -0.36
C TYR A 140 11.29 11.34 -0.51
N PHE A 141 11.08 10.40 -1.43
CA PHE A 141 12.04 9.30 -1.66
C PHE A 141 13.38 9.79 -2.23
N LYS A 142 13.39 10.90 -2.97
CA LYS A 142 14.64 11.56 -3.36
C LYS A 142 15.36 12.08 -2.12
N GLY A 143 14.65 12.76 -1.22
CA GLY A 143 15.18 13.26 0.06
C GLY A 143 15.83 12.17 0.91
N ILE A 144 15.11 11.06 1.17
CA ILE A 144 15.64 9.91 1.92
C ILE A 144 16.94 9.39 1.31
N LYS A 145 16.99 9.26 -0.02
CA LYS A 145 18.19 8.76 -0.70
C LYS A 145 19.41 9.64 -0.44
N TRP A 146 19.22 10.96 -0.44
CA TRP A 146 20.29 11.91 -0.13
C TRP A 146 20.70 11.83 1.33
N GLU A 147 19.75 11.84 2.26
CA GLU A 147 20.01 11.75 3.69
C GLU A 147 20.83 10.49 4.05
N MET A 148 20.44 9.34 3.49
CA MET A 148 21.17 8.08 3.68
C MET A 148 22.58 8.10 3.07
N ALA A 149 22.75 8.75 1.92
CA ALA A 149 24.06 8.87 1.29
C ALA A 149 25.00 9.76 2.11
N THR A 150 24.48 10.85 2.68
CA THR A 150 25.25 11.74 3.57
C THR A 150 25.60 11.07 4.90
N ALA A 151 24.70 10.28 5.48
CA ALA A 151 24.95 9.57 6.74
C ALA A 151 25.99 8.43 6.61
N ALA A 152 26.25 7.96 5.39
CA ALA A 152 27.21 6.89 5.11
C ALA A 152 28.60 7.41 4.66
N ALA A 153 28.76 8.73 4.55
CA ALA A 153 30.01 9.40 4.15
C ALA A 153 30.82 9.81 5.38
#